data_AF-A0A7C0Y8R3-F1
#
_entry.id   AF-A0A7C0Y8R3-F1
#
_cell.length_a   1.000
_cell.length_b   1.000
_cell.length_c   1.000
_cell.angle_alpha   90.00
_cell.angle_beta   90.00
_cell.angle_gamma   90.00
#
_symmetry.space_group_name_H-M   'P 1'
#
loop_
_entity.id
_entity.type
_entity.pdbx_description
1 polymer ?
#
loop_
_entity_poly.entity_id
_entity_poly.type
_entity_poly.pdbx_seq_one_letter_code
_entity_poly.pdbx_strand_id
1 'polypeptide(L)'
;MKRQGVALLKAGDNKEIIFELEAIEEAVPNKPFFTVEEAARVMRKSVWSVYRMIKMGCIEATKPLGEWRIPRGTLVRYLQERNNYNLD
;
A
#
# COMPACT_ATOMS: atom_id res chain seq x y z
N MET A 1 17.88 33.99 -11.33
CA MET A 1 17.39 33.38 -10.07
C MET A 1 17.64 31.87 -10.16
N LYS A 2 18.52 31.32 -9.30
CA LYS A 2 18.94 29.90 -9.31
C LYS A 2 18.01 29.06 -8.41
N ARG A 3 17.49 27.96 -8.95
CA ARG A 3 17.30 26.62 -8.32
C ARG A 3 17.37 25.63 -9.50
N GLN A 4 18.49 24.96 -9.80
CA GLN A 4 19.05 23.77 -9.13
C GLN A 4 17.95 22.84 -8.61
N GLY A 5 17.80 21.59 -9.01
CA GLY A 5 18.42 20.75 -10.03
C GLY A 5 17.58 19.47 -10.04
N VAL A 6 17.15 19.00 -11.21
CA VAL A 6 16.49 17.69 -11.29
C VAL A 6 17.63 16.68 -11.21
N ALA A 7 17.78 16.06 -10.05
CA ALA A 7 18.81 15.06 -9.82
C ALA A 7 18.62 13.92 -10.85
N LEU A 8 19.66 13.71 -11.66
CA LEU A 8 19.83 12.53 -12.47
C LEU A 8 19.80 11.30 -11.55
N LEU A 9 18.71 10.54 -11.60
CA LEU A 9 18.66 9.19 -11.03
C LEU A 9 19.65 8.33 -11.83
N LYS A 10 20.68 7.81 -11.15
CA LYS A 10 21.65 6.91 -11.76
C LYS A 10 20.97 5.57 -12.03
N ALA A 11 21.23 5.00 -13.20
CA ALA A 11 20.62 3.78 -13.74
C ALA A 11 20.88 2.48 -12.93
N GLY A 12 21.40 2.56 -11.71
CA GLY A 12 21.59 1.43 -10.79
C GLY A 12 20.40 1.18 -9.86
N ASP A 13 19.74 2.25 -9.40
CA ASP A 13 18.73 2.15 -8.32
C ASP A 13 17.35 1.70 -8.80
N ASN A 14 17.07 1.82 -10.10
CA ASN A 14 15.75 1.50 -10.65
C ASN A 14 15.43 0.00 -10.60
N LYS A 15 16.42 -0.90 -10.71
CA LYS A 15 16.14 -2.34 -10.76
C LYS A 15 15.71 -2.90 -9.42
N GLU A 16 16.34 -2.46 -8.33
CA GLU A 16 16.05 -2.95 -6.98
C GLU A 16 14.66 -2.47 -6.51
N ILE A 17 14.33 -1.19 -6.77
CA ILE A 17 13.01 -0.63 -6.48
C ILE A 17 11.91 -1.35 -7.27
N ILE A 18 12.15 -1.62 -8.57
CA ILE A 18 11.18 -2.35 -9.40
C ILE A 18 10.93 -3.76 -8.84
N PHE A 19 12.01 -4.46 -8.46
CA PHE A 19 11.90 -5.82 -7.92
C PHE A 19 11.14 -5.88 -6.59
N GLU A 20 11.33 -4.90 -5.70
CA GLU A 20 10.57 -4.83 -4.44
C GLU A 20 9.09 -4.51 -4.64
N LEU A 21 8.75 -3.61 -5.56
CA LEU A 21 7.35 -3.28 -5.86
C LEU A 21 6.63 -4.48 -6.50
N GLU A 22 7.28 -5.17 -7.44
CA GLU A 22 6.77 -6.42 -8.03
C GLU A 22 6.56 -7.49 -6.95
N ALA A 23 7.51 -7.65 -6.02
CA ALA A 23 7.39 -8.60 -4.92
C ALA A 23 6.21 -8.28 -3.97
N ILE A 24 5.90 -7.00 -3.71
CA ILE A 24 4.72 -6.61 -2.92
C ILE A 24 3.45 -6.96 -3.68
N GLU A 25 3.38 -6.67 -4.98
CA GLU A 25 2.20 -6.99 -5.77
C GLU A 25 1.95 -8.49 -5.87
N GLU A 26 2.99 -9.30 -6.00
CA GLU A 26 2.90 -10.76 -5.99
C GLU A 26 2.49 -11.31 -4.61
N ALA A 27 2.98 -10.69 -3.52
CA ALA A 27 2.64 -11.11 -2.16
C ALA A 27 1.19 -10.82 -1.76
N VAL A 28 0.55 -9.84 -2.39
CA VAL A 28 -0.86 -9.51 -2.14
C VAL A 28 -1.77 -10.38 -3.02
N PRO A 29 -2.67 -11.20 -2.43
CA PRO A 29 -3.54 -12.09 -3.19
C PRO A 29 -4.25 -11.39 -4.37
N ASN A 30 -4.24 -12.03 -5.55
CA ASN A 30 -4.84 -11.46 -6.75
C ASN A 30 -6.37 -11.57 -6.73
N LYS A 31 -7.02 -10.64 -6.04
CA LYS A 31 -8.48 -10.49 -5.99
C LYS A 31 -8.88 -9.02 -5.87
N PRO A 32 -10.06 -8.62 -6.33
CA PRO A 32 -10.42 -7.20 -6.44
C PRO A 32 -10.66 -6.53 -5.08
N PHE A 33 -11.24 -7.27 -4.11
CA PHE A 33 -11.64 -6.73 -2.81
C PHE A 33 -11.25 -7.65 -1.66
N PHE A 34 -11.00 -7.02 -0.52
CA PHE A 34 -10.65 -7.66 0.74
C PHE A 34 -11.66 -7.29 1.82
N THR A 35 -12.01 -8.24 2.69
CA THR A 35 -12.66 -7.92 3.96
C THR A 35 -11.66 -7.24 4.90
N VAL A 36 -12.16 -6.67 6.00
CA VAL A 36 -11.31 -6.05 7.02
C VAL A 36 -10.32 -7.06 7.62
N GLU A 37 -10.76 -8.30 7.81
CA GLU A 37 -9.94 -9.37 8.39
C GLU A 37 -8.82 -9.84 7.47
N GLU A 38 -9.09 -9.87 6.16
CA GLU A 38 -8.08 -10.23 5.17
C GLU A 38 -7.08 -9.10 4.99
N ALA A 39 -7.54 -7.85 4.92
CA ALA A 39 -6.67 -6.69 4.90
C ALA A 39 -5.78 -6.63 6.15
N ALA A 40 -6.33 -6.93 7.34
CA ALA A 40 -5.57 -7.01 8.58
C ALA A 40 -4.43 -8.01 8.51
N ARG A 41 -4.67 -9.18 7.91
CA ARG A 41 -3.64 -10.21 7.66
C ARG A 41 -2.56 -9.72 6.70
N VAL A 42 -2.96 -9.16 5.56
CA VAL A 42 -2.04 -8.62 4.54
C VAL A 42 -1.17 -7.50 5.12
N MET A 43 -1.76 -6.58 5.86
CA MET A 43 -1.08 -5.43 6.46
C MET A 43 -0.34 -5.75 7.76
N ARG A 44 -0.44 -6.99 8.27
CA ARG A 44 0.06 -7.41 9.59
C ARG A 44 -0.38 -6.46 10.71
N LYS A 45 -1.66 -6.11 10.73
CA LYS A 45 -2.28 -5.24 11.75
C LYS A 45 -3.48 -5.92 12.40
N SER A 46 -3.91 -5.40 13.56
CA SER A 46 -5.17 -5.84 14.14
C SER A 46 -6.36 -5.38 13.30
N VAL A 47 -7.43 -6.19 13.28
CA VAL A 47 -8.70 -5.86 12.62
C VAL A 47 -9.21 -4.48 13.06
N TRP A 48 -9.08 -4.18 14.36
CA TRP A 48 -9.49 -2.91 14.94
C TRP A 48 -8.66 -1.73 14.41
N SER A 49 -7.36 -1.92 14.16
CA SER A 49 -6.53 -0.89 13.53
C SER A 49 -7.00 -0.59 12.11
N VAL A 50 -7.34 -1.61 11.33
CA VAL A 50 -7.86 -1.43 9.97
C VAL A 50 -9.20 -0.68 10.00
N TYR A 51 -10.10 -1.03 10.92
CA TYR A 51 -11.33 -0.26 11.16
C TYR A 51 -11.06 1.22 11.45
N ARG A 52 -10.12 1.50 12.36
CA ARG A 52 -9.73 2.88 12.69
C ARG A 52 -9.20 3.61 11.46
N MET A 53 -8.35 2.96 10.66
CA MET A 53 -7.77 3.55 9.44
C MET A 53 -8.83 3.85 8.38
N ILE A 54 -9.82 2.97 8.18
CA ILE A 54 -10.97 3.24 7.31
C ILE A 54 -11.74 4.46 7.82
N LYS A 55 -12.03 4.51 9.12
CA LYS A 55 -12.79 5.60 9.74
C LYS A 55 -12.07 6.95 9.69
N MET A 56 -10.74 6.94 9.73
CA MET A 56 -9.90 8.13 9.61
C MET A 56 -9.63 8.53 8.14
N GLY A 57 -10.11 7.75 7.17
CA GLY A 57 -9.87 8.02 5.74
C GLY A 57 -8.47 7.67 5.26
N CYS A 58 -7.65 6.99 6.06
CA CYS A 58 -6.32 6.55 5.66
C CYS A 58 -6.36 5.38 4.65
N ILE A 59 -7.44 4.59 4.69
CA ILE A 59 -7.69 3.49 3.77
C ILE A 59 -9.06 3.71 3.14
N GLU A 60 -9.07 3.80 1.82
CA GLU A 60 -10.29 3.80 1.05
C GLU A 60 -10.97 2.44 1.13
N ALA A 61 -12.24 2.43 1.51
CA ALA A 61 -13.07 1.24 1.59
C ALA A 61 -14.52 1.61 1.26
N THR A 62 -15.24 0.65 0.68
CA THR A 62 -16.68 0.76 0.43
C THR A 62 -17.44 -0.17 1.38
N LYS A 63 -18.72 0.12 1.64
CA LYS A 63 -19.54 -0.69 2.56
C LYS A 63 -20.80 -1.25 1.88
N PRO A 64 -20.66 -2.08 0.82
CA PRO A 64 -21.82 -2.70 0.18
C PRO A 64 -22.53 -3.65 1.16
N LEU A 65 -23.86 -3.57 1.22
CA LEU A 65 -24.70 -4.47 2.02
C LEU A 65 -24.30 -4.59 3.50
N GLY A 66 -23.70 -3.53 4.07
CA GLY A 66 -23.33 -3.50 5.48
C GLY A 66 -21.96 -4.09 5.81
N GLU A 67 -21.20 -4.58 4.84
CA GLU A 67 -19.86 -5.11 5.07
C GLU A 67 -18.79 -4.26 4.38
N TRP A 68 -17.68 -4.01 5.08
CA TRP A 68 -16.57 -3.27 4.49
C TRP A 68 -15.82 -4.12 3.46
N ARG A 69 -15.46 -3.47 2.35
CA ARG A 69 -14.67 -4.00 1.25
C ARG A 69 -13.58 -3.01 0.89
N ILE A 70 -12.34 -3.48 0.95
CA ILE A 70 -11.14 -2.69 0.67
C ILE A 70 -10.63 -3.09 -0.72
N PRO A 71 -10.51 -2.17 -1.68
CA PRO A 71 -9.92 -2.48 -2.99
C PRO A 71 -8.46 -2.93 -2.86
N ARG A 72 -8.04 -3.88 -3.71
CA ARG A 72 -6.63 -4.34 -3.74
C ARG A 72 -5.64 -3.19 -3.90
N GLY A 73 -5.92 -2.27 -4.83
CA GLY A 73 -5.04 -1.13 -5.11
C GLY A 73 -4.77 -0.27 -3.88
N THR A 74 -5.75 -0.13 -2.99
CA THR A 74 -5.59 0.60 -1.73
C THR A 74 -4.59 -0.10 -0.80
N LEU A 75 -4.64 -1.43 -0.70
CA LEU A 75 -3.71 -2.20 0.13
C LEU A 75 -2.29 -2.18 -0.45
N VAL A 76 -2.16 -2.35 -1.76
CA VAL A 76 -0.86 -2.28 -2.44
C VAL A 76 -0.23 -0.91 -2.22
N ARG A 77 -0.96 0.18 -2.47
CA ARG A 77 -0.48 1.55 -2.24
C ARG A 77 -0.04 1.75 -0.78
N TYR A 78 -0.84 1.28 0.18
CA TYR A 78 -0.48 1.36 1.60
C TYR A 78 0.86 0.67 1.92
N LEU A 79 1.07 -0.54 1.38
CA LEU A 79 2.29 -1.31 1.62
C LEU A 79 3.50 -0.68 0.92
N GLN A 80 3.32 -0.18 -0.29
CA GLN A 80 4.36 0.54 -1.05
C GLN A 80 4.79 1.81 -0.31
N GLU A 81 3.85 2.63 0.15
CA GLU A 81 4.15 3.82 0.95
C GLU A 81 4.95 3.44 2.20
N ARG A 82 4.52 2.40 2.94
CA ARG A 82 5.22 1.92 4.14
C ARG A 82 6.63 1.39 3.87
N ASN A 83 6.85 0.69 2.76
CA ASN A 83 8.18 0.20 2.39
C ASN A 83 9.11 1.34 1.96
N ASN A 84 8.61 2.35 1.23
CA ASN A 84 9.40 3.52 0.90
C ASN A 84 9.89 4.30 2.14
N TYR A 85 9.16 4.25 3.25
CA TYR A 85 9.61 4.83 4.53
C TYR A 85 10.50 3.90 5.37
N ASN A 86 10.78 2.68 4.92
CA ASN A 86 11.69 1.74 5.59
C ASN A 86 13.09 1.68 4.91
N LEU A 87 13.39 2.59 3.97
CA LEU A 87 14.67 2.68 3.25
C LEU A 87 15.71 3.61 3.93
N ASP A 88 15.56 3.89 5.22
CA ASP A 88 16.53 4.67 6.02
C ASP A 88 17.62 3.78 6.66
#